data_AF-A0A3D2WLF2-F1
#
_entry.id   AF-A0A3D2WLF2-F1
#
_cell.length_a   1.000
_cell.length_b   1.000
_cell.length_c   1.000
_cell.angle_alpha   90.00
_cell.angle_beta   90.00
_cell.angle_gamma   90.00
#
_symmetry.space_group_name_H-M   'P 1'
#
loop_
_entity.id
_entity.type
_entity.pdbx_description
1 polymer ?
#
loop_
_entity_poly.entity_id
_entity_poly.type
_entity_poly.pdbx_seq_one_letter_code
_entity_poly.pdbx_strand_id
1 'polypeptide(L)'
;LNYQVAWLDFLIANAGAFICFIVLISYFKITSNAIAYLGVISYSVYLMHPIILNGYMTLMDESALAIIPASWSIAIICISSIYFAILTYKYVETPFIKLGREIQGRVSPPVSQRPV
;
A
#
# COMPACT_ATOMS: atom_id res chain seq x y z
N LEU A 1 -33.56 14.85 2.75
CA LEU A 1 -33.46 14.09 4.02
C LEU A 1 -32.52 12.86 3.96
N ASN A 2 -32.20 12.29 2.80
CA ASN A 2 -31.41 11.03 2.71
C ASN A 2 -29.88 11.15 2.84
N TYR A 3 -29.30 12.36 2.77
CA TYR A 3 -27.84 12.49 2.85
C TYR A 3 -27.32 12.28 4.28
N GLN A 4 -28.03 12.75 5.31
CA GLN A 4 -27.55 12.65 6.70
C GLN A 4 -27.53 11.21 7.23
N VAL A 5 -28.53 10.40 6.89
CA VAL A 5 -28.53 8.97 7.23
C VAL A 5 -27.40 8.22 6.52
N ALA A 6 -27.12 8.51 5.24
CA ALA A 6 -25.99 7.91 4.52
C ALA A 6 -24.62 8.24 5.14
N TRP A 7 -24.42 9.48 5.59
CA TRP A 7 -23.19 9.87 6.30
C TRP A 7 -23.07 9.20 7.68
N LEU A 8 -24.19 9.03 8.38
CA LEU A 8 -24.23 8.35 9.68
C LEU A 8 -23.90 6.86 9.53
N ASP A 9 -24.49 6.19 8.56
CA ASP A 9 -24.23 4.77 8.26
C ASP A 9 -22.76 4.57 7.88
N PHE A 10 -22.19 5.47 7.07
CA PHE A 10 -20.77 5.48 6.73
C PHE A 10 -19.89 5.68 7.97
N LEU A 11 -20.22 6.64 8.84
CA LEU A 11 -19.46 6.89 10.07
C LEU A 11 -19.50 5.68 11.02
N ILE A 12 -20.67 5.06 11.19
CA ILE A 12 -20.85 3.89 12.06
C ILE A 12 -20.08 2.70 11.51
N ALA A 13 -20.17 2.43 10.20
CA ALA A 13 -19.45 1.34 9.57
C ALA A 13 -17.93 1.50 9.69
N ASN A 14 -17.40 2.70 9.42
CA ASN A 14 -15.96 2.96 9.53
C ASN A 14 -15.50 2.94 10.99
N ALA A 15 -16.24 3.54 11.91
CA ALA A 15 -15.91 3.51 13.34
C ALA A 15 -15.89 2.06 13.86
N GLY A 16 -16.87 1.25 13.47
CA GLY A 16 -16.90 -0.19 13.79
C GLY A 16 -15.69 -0.93 13.24
N ALA A 17 -15.30 -0.66 12.00
CA ALA A 17 -14.09 -1.23 11.39
C ALA A 17 -12.82 -0.84 12.14
N PHE A 18 -12.65 0.43 12.53
CA PHE A 18 -11.50 0.89 13.32
C PHE A 18 -11.44 0.24 14.70
N ILE A 19 -12.57 0.14 15.40
CA ILE A 19 -12.65 -0.51 16.71
C ILE A 19 -12.26 -1.98 16.57
N CYS A 20 -12.84 -2.67 15.59
CA CYS A 20 -12.51 -4.07 15.30
C CYS A 20 -11.01 -4.25 15.02
N PHE A 21 -10.44 -3.39 14.18
CA PHE A 21 -9.02 -3.41 13.82
C PHE A 21 -8.10 -3.20 15.04
N ILE A 22 -8.41 -2.22 15.90
CA ILE A 22 -7.63 -1.94 17.12
C ILE A 22 -7.71 -3.13 18.09
N VAL A 23 -8.90 -3.69 18.30
CA VAL A 23 -9.09 -4.86 19.16
C VAL A 23 -8.29 -6.05 18.62
N LEU A 24 -8.34 -6.27 17.31
CA LEU A 24 -7.63 -7.37 16.66
C LEU A 24 -6.11 -7.25 16.85
N ILE A 25 -5.53 -6.07 16.60
CA ILE A 25 -4.09 -5.82 16.77
C ILE A 25 -3.68 -5.88 18.24
N SER A 26 -4.54 -5.45 19.16
CA SER A 26 -4.22 -5.45 20.59
C SER A 26 -4.23 -6.86 21.17
N TYR A 27 -5.14 -7.72 20.72
CA TYR A 27 -5.24 -9.11 21.17
C TYR A 27 -4.27 -10.04 20.43
N PHE A 28 -4.16 -9.91 19.11
CA PHE A 28 -3.19 -10.65 18.33
C PHE A 28 -1.91 -9.82 18.21
N LYS A 29 -0.94 -10.10 19.09
CA LYS A 29 0.46 -9.71 18.85
C LYS A 29 1.00 -10.52 17.68
N ILE A 30 0.65 -10.10 16.47
CA ILE A 30 1.10 -10.74 15.23
C ILE A 30 2.58 -10.41 15.03
N THR A 31 3.45 -11.30 15.47
CA THR A 31 4.91 -11.24 15.25
C THR A 31 5.34 -11.91 13.94
N SER A 32 4.38 -12.35 13.12
CA SER A 32 4.68 -13.05 11.87
C SER A 32 5.25 -12.10 10.82
N ASN A 33 6.45 -12.42 10.34
CA ASN A 33 7.14 -11.70 9.26
C ASN A 33 6.29 -11.58 7.98
N ALA A 34 5.37 -12.52 7.74
CA ALA A 34 4.49 -12.48 6.57
C ALA A 34 3.47 -11.32 6.62
N ILE A 35 2.91 -11.03 7.80
CA ILE A 35 1.95 -9.93 7.97
C ILE A 35 2.70 -8.59 7.89
N ALA A 36 3.89 -8.50 8.49
CA ALA A 36 4.74 -7.32 8.35
C ALA A 36 5.10 -7.06 6.87
N TYR A 37 5.43 -8.11 6.11
CA TYR A 37 5.73 -8.01 4.69
C TYR A 37 4.54 -7.50 3.85
N LEU A 38 3.32 -7.95 4.17
CA LEU A 38 2.08 -7.44 3.59
C LEU A 38 1.90 -5.94 3.84
N GLY A 39 2.19 -5.48 5.06
CA GLY A 39 2.18 -4.06 5.40
C GLY A 39 3.21 -3.27 4.59
N VAL A 40 4.42 -3.79 4.42
CA VAL A 40 5.47 -3.13 3.62
C VAL A 40 5.06 -3.02 2.15
N ILE A 41 4.55 -4.09 1.53
CA ILE A 41 4.09 -4.04 0.13
C ILE A 41 2.92 -3.06 -0.04
N SER A 42 2.06 -2.91 0.97
CA SER A 42 0.90 -2.01 0.88
C SER A 42 1.30 -0.56 0.56
N TYR A 43 2.46 -0.12 1.04
CA TYR A 43 3.02 1.20 0.69
C TYR A 43 3.39 1.29 -0.79
N SER A 44 4.11 0.29 -1.32
CA SER A 44 4.47 0.25 -2.74
C SER A 44 3.23 0.15 -3.63
N VAL A 45 2.17 -0.56 -3.21
CA VAL A 45 0.89 -0.63 -3.93
C VAL A 45 0.21 0.73 -3.97
N TYR A 46 0.16 1.44 -2.84
CA TYR A 46 -0.43 2.77 -2.76
C TYR A 46 0.25 3.76 -3.73
N LEU A 47 1.59 3.68 -3.86
CA LEU A 47 2.34 4.53 -4.79
C LEU A 47 2.14 4.13 -6.26
N MET A 48 2.14 2.83 -6.58
CA MET A 48 2.08 2.37 -7.96
C MET A 48 0.67 2.40 -8.54
N HIS A 49 -0.37 2.16 -7.74
CA HIS A 49 -1.75 2.15 -8.19
C HIS A 49 -2.18 3.39 -9.01
N PRO A 50 -1.96 4.65 -8.55
CA PRO A 50 -2.34 5.82 -9.35
C PRO A 50 -1.55 5.94 -10.65
N ILE A 51 -0.29 5.50 -10.68
CA ILE A 51 0.54 5.50 -11.91
C ILE A 51 -0.05 4.53 -12.93
N ILE A 52 -0.38 3.31 -12.50
CA ILE A 52 -0.99 2.29 -13.36
C ILE A 52 -2.37 2.74 -13.83
N LEU A 53 -3.18 3.33 -12.95
CA LEU A 53 -4.50 3.85 -13.30
C LEU A 53 -4.41 4.94 -14.39
N ASN A 54 -3.54 5.94 -14.19
CA ASN A 54 -3.35 7.01 -15.17
C ASN A 54 -2.78 6.47 -16.49
N GLY A 55 -1.83 5.54 -16.42
CA GLY A 55 -1.28 4.87 -17.61
C GLY A 55 -2.36 4.10 -18.38
N TYR A 56 -3.21 3.36 -17.67
CA TYR A 56 -4.33 2.63 -18.26
C TYR A 56 -5.32 3.59 -18.96
N MET A 57 -5.70 4.69 -18.30
CA MET A 57 -6.59 5.69 -18.91
C MET A 57 -5.98 6.39 -20.12
N THR A 58 -4.66 6.57 -20.14
CA THR A 58 -3.97 7.23 -21.27
C THR A 58 -3.80 6.28 -22.47
N LEU A 59 -3.66 4.98 -22.20
CA LEU A 59 -3.45 3.95 -23.23
C LEU A 59 -4.75 3.40 -23.83
N MET A 60 -5.86 3.47 -23.09
CA MET A 60 -7.17 3.03 -23.56
C MET A 60 -7.93 4.20 -24.17
N ASP A 61 -8.13 4.16 -25.48
CA ASP A 61 -9.02 5.10 -26.15
C ASP A 61 -10.49 4.87 -25.76
N GLU A 62 -11.33 5.89 -25.92
CA GLU A 62 -12.78 5.86 -25.63
C GLU A 62 -13.50 4.65 -26.27
N SER A 63 -13.06 4.25 -27.46
CA SER A 63 -13.60 3.07 -28.17
C SER A 63 -13.26 1.74 -27.48
N ALA A 64 -12.07 1.61 -26.89
CA ALA A 64 -11.65 0.43 -26.15
C ALA A 64 -12.34 0.35 -24.79
N LEU A 65 -12.49 1.49 -24.11
CA LEU A 65 -13.21 1.59 -22.84
C LEU A 65 -14.70 1.26 -22.97
N ALA A 66 -15.31 1.54 -24.12
CA ALA A 66 -16.71 1.17 -24.38
C ALA A 66 -16.92 -0.34 -24.58
N ILE A 67 -15.89 -1.08 -24.99
CA ILE A 67 -15.96 -2.52 -25.27
C ILE A 67 -15.65 -3.35 -24.02
N ILE A 68 -14.70 -2.89 -23.21
CA ILE A 68 -14.24 -3.61 -22.03
C ILE A 68 -15.19 -3.31 -20.86
N PRO A 69 -15.83 -4.32 -20.24
CA PRO A 69 -16.66 -4.07 -19.07
C PRO A 69 -15.83 -3.50 -17.91
N ALA A 70 -16.39 -2.54 -17.18
CA ALA A 70 -15.69 -1.84 -16.10
C ALA A 70 -15.08 -2.79 -15.04
N SER A 71 -15.75 -3.93 -14.76
CA SER A 71 -15.25 -4.95 -13.84
C SER A 71 -13.92 -5.56 -14.29
N TRP A 72 -13.74 -5.78 -15.59
CA TRP A 72 -12.50 -6.29 -16.16
C TRP A 72 -11.39 -5.24 -16.13
N SER A 73 -11.72 -3.98 -16.44
CA SER A 73 -10.76 -2.87 -16.30
C SER A 73 -10.25 -2.74 -14.87
N ILE A 74 -11.13 -2.80 -13.88
CA ILE A 74 -10.76 -2.77 -12.45
C ILE A 74 -9.84 -3.95 -12.11
N ALA A 75 -10.20 -5.17 -12.53
CA ALA A 75 -9.37 -6.35 -12.28
C ALA A 75 -7.97 -6.21 -12.88
N ILE A 76 -7.86 -5.73 -14.12
CA ILE A 76 -6.59 -5.47 -14.80
C ILE A 76 -5.77 -4.45 -14.01
N ILE A 77 -6.36 -3.31 -13.65
CA ILE A 77 -5.68 -2.24 -12.91
C ILE A 77 -5.18 -2.77 -11.56
N CYS A 78 -6.01 -3.50 -10.81
CA CYS A 78 -5.61 -4.06 -9.51
C CYS A 78 -4.46 -5.06 -9.65
N ILE A 79 -4.57 -6.02 -10.57
CA ILE A 79 -3.55 -7.05 -10.79
C ILE A 79 -2.24 -6.41 -11.24
N SER A 80 -2.29 -5.50 -12.22
CA SER A 80 -1.11 -4.77 -12.70
C SER A 80 -0.50 -3.92 -11.58
N SER A 81 -1.30 -3.22 -10.78
CA SER A 81 -0.80 -2.42 -9.65
C SER A 81 -0.05 -3.26 -8.63
N ILE A 82 -0.60 -4.42 -8.24
CA ILE A 82 0.06 -5.33 -7.30
C ILE A 82 1.35 -5.90 -7.91
N TYR A 83 1.29 -6.33 -9.17
CA TYR A 83 2.44 -6.89 -9.87
C TYR A 83 3.60 -5.88 -9.94
N PHE A 84 3.32 -4.66 -10.39
CA PHE A 84 4.32 -3.59 -10.47
C PHE A 84 4.80 -3.12 -9.10
N ALA A 85 3.93 -3.09 -8.09
CA ALA A 85 4.33 -2.79 -6.72
C ALA A 85 5.34 -3.80 -6.18
N ILE A 86 5.13 -5.10 -6.41
CA ILE A 86 6.07 -6.16 -6.00
C ILE A 86 7.41 -6.00 -6.72
N LEU A 87 7.39 -5.69 -8.03
CA LEU A 87 8.61 -5.44 -8.79
C LEU A 87 9.36 -4.22 -8.26
N THR A 88 8.68 -3.08 -8.08
CA THR A 88 9.28 -1.86 -7.52
C THR A 88 9.86 -2.11 -6.14
N TYR A 89 9.14 -2.82 -5.29
CA TYR A 89 9.60 -3.17 -3.96
C TYR A 89 10.91 -3.99 -3.99
N LYS A 90 10.97 -5.01 -4.85
CA LYS A 90 12.12 -5.91 -4.95
C LYS A 90 13.33 -5.27 -5.63
N TYR A 91 13.11 -4.51 -6.71
CA TYR A 91 14.17 -4.02 -7.59
C TYR A 91 14.58 -2.57 -7.34
N VAL A 92 13.73 -1.77 -6.69
CA VAL A 92 14.02 -0.36 -6.39
C VAL A 92 14.11 -0.16 -4.88
N GLU A 93 13.06 -0.48 -4.15
CA GLU A 93 12.98 -0.14 -2.72
C GLU A 93 14.03 -0.90 -1.89
N THR A 94 14.10 -2.23 -2.05
CA THR A 94 15.06 -3.08 -1.32
C THR A 94 16.54 -2.69 -1.52
N PRO A 95 17.04 -2.49 -2.76
CA PRO A 95 18.44 -2.09 -2.96
C PRO A 95 18.73 -0.67 -2.48
N PHE A 96 17.81 0.28 -2.66
CA PHE A 96 18.01 1.65 -2.18
C PHE A 96 18.01 1.74 -0.64
N ILE A 97 17.19 0.95 0.04
CA ILE A 97 17.23 0.82 1.51
C ILE A 97 18.60 0.27 1.95
N LYS A 98 19.11 -0.76 1.28
CA LYS A 98 20.44 -1.34 1.58
C LYS A 98 21.55 -0.32 1.37
N LEU A 99 21.53 0.40 0.25
CA LEU A 99 22.49 1.45 -0.06
C LEU A 99 22.47 2.55 1.02
N GLY A 100 21.28 3.00 1.43
CA GLY A 100 21.14 4.00 2.49
C GLY A 100 21.72 3.53 3.83
N ARG A 101 21.53 2.25 4.19
CA ARG A 101 22.12 1.65 5.38
C ARG A 101 23.65 1.57 5.31
N GLU A 102 24.20 1.21 4.16
CA GLU A 102 25.65 1.18 3.94
C GLU A 102 26.27 2.58 4.06
N ILE A 103 25.59 3.60 3.52
CA ILE A 103 26.04 4.99 3.64
C ILE A 103 25.95 5.46 5.10
N GLN A 104 24.84 5.19 5.81
CA GLN A 104 24.72 5.54 7.23
C GLN A 104 25.81 4.90 8.10
N GLY A 105 26.15 3.62 7.84
CA GLY A 105 27.22 2.92 8.55
C GLY A 105 28.62 3.49 8.27
N ARG A 106 28.79 4.19 7.14
CA ARG A 106 30.04 4.89 6.78
C ARG A 106 30.07 6.34 7.29
N VAL A 107 28.91 6.98 7.40
CA VAL A 107 28.77 8.41 7.79
C VAL A 107 28.66 8.56 9.31
N SER A 108 28.16 7.55 10.03
CA SER A 108 28.17 7.57 11.49
C SER A 108 29.56 7.17 11.98
N PRO A 109 30.36 8.06 12.60
CA PRO A 109 31.49 7.60 13.39
C PRO A 109 30.93 6.68 14.49
N PRO A 110 31.73 5.70 14.99
CA PRO A 110 31.27 4.80 16.04
C PRO A 110 30.69 5.65 17.17
N VAL A 111 29.38 5.55 17.39
CA VAL A 111 28.74 6.11 18.58
C VAL A 111 29.40 5.39 19.73
N SER A 112 30.33 6.06 20.39
CA SER A 112 30.97 5.56 21.61
C SER A 112 29.84 5.11 22.51
N GLN A 113 29.79 3.82 22.81
CA GLN A 113 28.92 3.26 23.84
C GLN A 113 29.11 4.13 25.09
N ARG A 114 28.13 4.97 25.43
CA ARG A 114 28.07 5.60 26.74
C ARG A 114 27.38 4.59 27.66
N PRO A 115 28.08 4.02 28.65
CA PRO A 115 27.40 3.32 29.72
C PRO A 115 26.72 4.38 30.60
N VAL A 116 25.41 4.29 30.73
CA VAL A 116 24.64 4.78 31.89
C VAL A 116 23.46 3.86 32.10
#